data_AF-A0AA38PK02-F1
#
_entry.id   AF-A0AA38PK02-F1
#
_cell.length_a   1.000
_cell.length_b   1.000
_cell.length_c   1.000
_cell.angle_alpha   90.00
_cell.angle_beta   90.00
_cell.angle_gamma   90.00
#
_symmetry.space_group_name_H-M   'P 1'
#
loop_
_entity.id
_entity.type
_entity.pdbx_description
1 polymer ?
#
loop_
_entity_poly.entity_id
_entity_poly.type
_entity_poly.pdbx_seq_one_letter_code
_entity_poly.pdbx_strand_id
1 'polypeptide(L)'
;MAAYYNRTALPPPPEVIIYRYNDKLVYVKPAMDYEEAINLALQEFPILRTLTTKEGSREQLAFYMINSTQGRREHICISRSAWKPCVSRMSRGEIVTIVVVNMDEQAAQSPSQIEPPPRYLETPDSLMTRQARKSWSAPQSTIRGRSRSRQHSPSGSAKSLNPSSTRPKRRSWFQRS
;
A
#
# COMPACT_ATOMS: atom_id res chain seq x y z
N MET A 1 -9.29 17.41 39.88
CA MET A 1 -9.73 17.68 38.48
C MET A 1 -9.05 16.67 37.57
N ALA A 2 -9.77 15.67 37.07
CA ALA A 2 -9.22 14.67 36.14
C ALA A 2 -9.36 15.19 34.71
N ALA A 3 -8.25 15.45 34.02
CA ALA A 3 -8.24 15.85 32.63
C ALA A 3 -8.53 14.63 31.74
N TYR A 4 -9.73 14.59 31.15
CA TYR A 4 -10.08 13.63 30.10
C TYR A 4 -9.45 14.08 28.78
N TYR A 5 -8.21 13.66 28.50
CA TYR A 5 -7.64 13.77 27.17
C TYR A 5 -8.27 12.69 26.27
N ASN A 6 -9.20 13.10 25.42
CA ASN A 6 -9.73 12.27 24.33
C ASN A 6 -8.57 11.88 23.40
N ARG A 7 -7.97 10.70 23.63
CA ARG A 7 -6.84 10.13 22.85
C ARG A 7 -7.18 9.76 21.40
N THR A 8 -8.33 10.15 20.88
CA THR A 8 -8.82 9.77 19.54
C THR A 8 -8.98 10.96 18.58
N ALA A 9 -8.72 12.19 19.01
CA ALA A 9 -8.69 13.33 18.11
C ALA A 9 -7.41 13.27 17.26
N LEU A 10 -7.56 13.23 15.93
CA LEU A 10 -6.43 13.38 15.02
C LEU A 10 -5.74 14.73 15.31
N PRO A 11 -4.40 14.79 15.40
CA PRO A 11 -3.71 16.05 15.57
C PRO A 11 -4.09 17.00 14.43
N PRO A 12 -4.17 18.31 14.69
CA PRO A 12 -4.44 19.28 13.63
C PRO A 12 -3.35 19.15 12.54
N PRO A 13 -3.71 19.30 11.26
CA PRO A 13 -2.73 19.27 10.17
C PRO A 13 -1.59 20.25 10.43
N PRO A 14 -0.35 19.93 10.04
CA PRO A 14 0.77 20.82 10.23
C PRO A 14 0.54 22.13 9.45
N GLU A 15 0.92 23.26 10.03
CA GLU A 15 0.80 24.56 9.35
C GLU A 15 1.88 24.75 8.28
N VAL A 16 3.04 24.12 8.46
CA VAL A 16 4.22 24.28 7.60
C VAL A 16 4.98 22.95 7.49
N ILE A 17 5.32 22.57 6.27
CA ILE A 17 6.23 21.47 5.92
C ILE A 17 7.41 22.00 5.09
N ILE A 18 8.43 21.18 4.89
CA ILE A 18 9.62 21.56 4.13
C ILE A 18 9.69 20.71 2.87
N TYR A 19 9.74 21.33 1.71
CA TYR A 19 10.10 20.66 0.46
C TYR A 19 11.61 20.70 0.27
N ARG A 20 12.16 19.54 -0.08
CA ARG A 20 13.58 19.37 -0.41
C ARG A 20 13.71 18.92 -1.84
N TYR A 21 14.52 19.63 -2.62
CA TYR A 21 14.97 19.18 -3.92
C TYR A 21 16.48 19.44 -4.05
N ASN A 22 17.26 18.38 -4.25
CA ASN A 22 18.72 18.40 -4.17
C ASN A 22 19.20 19.02 -2.84
N ASP A 23 19.93 20.14 -2.91
CA ASP A 23 20.46 20.89 -1.77
C ASP A 23 19.57 22.06 -1.33
N LYS A 24 18.40 22.24 -1.97
CA LYS A 24 17.47 23.34 -1.65
C LYS A 24 16.34 22.86 -0.77
N LEU A 25 16.04 23.65 0.25
CA LEU A 25 14.96 23.44 1.22
C LEU A 25 14.06 24.68 1.22
N VAL A 26 12.76 24.48 1.09
CA VAL A 26 11.76 25.56 1.06
C VAL A 26 10.64 25.24 2.03
N TYR A 27 10.31 26.20 2.91
CA TYR A 27 9.16 26.09 3.79
C TYR A 27 7.90 26.40 3.00
N VAL A 28 6.94 25.47 3.01
CA VAL A 28 5.69 25.60 2.28
C VAL A 28 4.51 25.27 3.17
N LYS A 29 3.37 25.89 2.87
CA LYS A 29 2.10 25.45 3.44
C LYS A 29 1.75 24.10 2.80
N PRO A 30 1.43 23.06 3.59
CA PRO A 30 1.06 21.77 3.04
C PRO A 30 -0.25 21.88 2.25
N ALA A 31 -0.21 21.42 1.00
CA ALA A 31 -1.41 21.20 0.21
C ALA A 31 -2.07 19.86 0.56
N MET A 32 -3.39 19.86 0.70
CA MET A 32 -4.15 18.63 1.00
C MET A 32 -4.32 17.76 -0.24
N ASP A 33 -4.27 18.36 -1.42
CA ASP A 33 -4.38 17.68 -2.71
C ASP A 33 -2.99 17.50 -3.33
N TYR A 34 -2.76 16.32 -3.90
CA TYR A 34 -1.47 15.95 -4.49
C TYR A 34 -1.09 16.84 -5.68
N GLU A 35 -2.07 17.19 -6.52
CA GLU A 35 -1.84 18.05 -7.69
C GLU A 35 -1.47 19.48 -7.29
N GLU A 36 -2.09 19.99 -6.23
CA GLU A 36 -1.73 21.28 -5.66
C GLU A 36 -0.30 21.25 -5.09
N ALA A 37 0.08 20.16 -4.43
CA ALA A 37 1.46 19.95 -3.97
C ALA A 37 2.47 19.95 -5.11
N ILE A 38 2.15 19.32 -6.25
CA ILE A 38 2.98 19.38 -7.47
C ILE A 38 3.09 20.82 -7.97
N ASN A 39 1.97 21.55 -8.06
CA ASN A 39 1.98 22.92 -8.55
C ASN A 39 2.81 23.84 -7.65
N LEU A 40 2.71 23.68 -6.33
CA LEU A 40 3.54 24.40 -5.36
C LEU A 40 5.03 24.04 -5.53
N ALA A 41 5.36 22.75 -5.66
CA ALA A 41 6.74 22.33 -5.93
C ALA A 41 7.29 22.94 -7.23
N LEU A 42 6.50 22.96 -8.30
CA LEU A 42 6.90 23.58 -9.56
C LEU A 42 7.05 25.10 -9.46
N GLN A 43 6.24 25.76 -8.63
CA GLN A 43 6.33 27.20 -8.41
C GLN A 43 7.60 27.56 -7.63
N GLU A 44 7.88 26.85 -6.53
CA GLU A 44 9.02 27.11 -5.66
C GLU A 44 10.36 26.63 -6.24
N PHE A 45 10.33 25.61 -7.10
CA PHE A 45 11.52 25.08 -7.78
C PHE A 45 11.40 25.21 -9.31
N PRO A 46 11.81 26.36 -9.89
CA PRO A 46 11.79 26.57 -11.35
C PRO A 46 12.59 25.55 -12.17
N ILE A 47 13.60 24.93 -11.53
CA ILE A 47 14.39 23.85 -12.13
C ILE A 47 13.51 22.65 -12.47
N LEU A 48 12.56 22.31 -11.57
CA LEU A 48 11.62 21.22 -11.81
C LEU A 48 10.75 21.52 -13.03
N ARG A 49 10.23 22.75 -13.17
CA ARG A 49 9.46 23.15 -14.36
C ARG A 49 10.21 22.90 -15.65
N THR A 50 11.50 23.26 -15.68
CA THR A 50 12.33 23.09 -16.88
C THR A 50 12.49 21.62 -17.25
N LEU A 51 12.64 20.74 -16.26
CA LEU A 51 12.73 19.29 -16.47
C LEU A 51 11.39 18.71 -16.95
N THR A 52 10.30 19.07 -16.28
CA THR A 52 8.96 18.59 -16.63
C THR A 52 8.49 19.07 -18.02
N THR A 53 8.91 20.25 -18.46
CA THR A 53 8.58 20.76 -19.81
C THR A 53 9.37 20.05 -20.91
N LYS A 54 10.60 19.59 -20.65
CA LYS A 54 11.41 18.85 -21.63
C LYS A 54 10.88 17.44 -21.88
N GLU A 55 10.41 16.76 -20.84
CA GLU A 55 9.91 15.39 -20.94
C GLU A 55 8.38 15.29 -20.97
N GLY A 56 7.68 16.40 -20.82
CA GLY A 56 6.26 16.52 -21.15
C GLY A 56 5.27 15.95 -20.15
N SER A 57 5.70 15.39 -19.00
CA SER A 57 4.76 14.82 -18.02
C SER A 57 5.02 15.26 -16.58
N ARG A 58 4.01 15.94 -16.01
CA ARG A 58 3.93 16.25 -14.57
C ARG A 58 3.89 15.01 -13.68
N GLU A 59 3.62 13.84 -14.26
CA GLU A 59 3.50 12.57 -13.56
C GLU A 59 4.86 11.98 -13.16
N GLN A 60 5.96 12.59 -13.58
CA GLN A 60 7.31 12.16 -13.22
C GLN A 60 7.75 12.65 -11.83
N LEU A 61 6.97 13.47 -11.15
CA LEU A 61 7.32 13.98 -9.81
C LEU A 61 6.82 13.03 -8.73
N ALA A 62 7.76 12.50 -7.94
CA ALA A 62 7.48 11.66 -6.79
C ALA A 62 7.93 12.35 -5.49
N PHE A 63 7.12 12.18 -4.45
CA PHE A 63 7.42 12.69 -3.12
C PHE A 63 7.84 11.54 -2.20
N TYR A 64 8.93 11.74 -1.48
CA TYR A 64 9.47 10.79 -0.52
C TYR A 64 9.53 11.43 0.87
N MET A 65 9.27 10.64 1.91
CA MET A 65 9.56 11.01 3.29
C MET A 65 10.64 10.10 3.86
N ILE A 66 11.39 10.60 4.84
CA ILE A 66 12.35 9.77 5.58
C ILE A 66 11.62 9.23 6.81
N ASN A 67 11.48 7.91 6.90
CA ASN A 67 11.00 7.25 8.11
C ASN A 67 12.16 6.53 8.78
N SER A 68 12.18 6.58 10.11
CA SER A 68 13.19 5.88 10.92
C SER A 68 12.54 4.65 11.56
N THR A 69 12.46 3.56 10.81
CA THR A 69 12.00 2.26 11.29
C THR A 69 13.19 1.43 11.75
N GLN A 70 13.16 0.92 12.98
CA GLN A 70 14.18 0.00 13.52
C GLN A 70 15.63 0.54 13.46
N GLY A 71 15.81 1.85 13.63
CA GLY A 71 17.14 2.49 13.62
C GLY A 71 17.74 2.68 12.23
N ARG A 72 17.05 2.29 11.15
CA ARG A 72 17.42 2.60 9.77
C ARG A 72 16.54 3.73 9.25
N ARG A 73 17.15 4.67 8.52
CA ARG A 73 16.43 5.73 7.82
C ARG A 73 16.14 5.25 6.40
N GLU A 74 14.86 5.08 6.10
CA GLU A 74 14.40 4.62 4.79
C GLU A 74 13.60 5.73 4.11
N HIS A 75 13.78 5.84 2.80
CA HIS A 75 13.02 6.76 1.96
C HIS A 75 11.74 6.05 1.52
N ILE A 76 10.60 6.53 1.98
CA ILE A 76 9.28 5.99 1.64
C ILE A 76 8.63 6.91 0.63
N CYS A 77 8.26 6.35 -0.54
CA CYS A 77 7.49 7.06 -1.55
C CYS A 77 6.03 7.25 -1.09
N ILE A 78 5.52 8.46 -1.23
CA ILE A 78 4.13 8.81 -0.94
C ILE A 78 3.35 8.81 -2.25
N SER A 79 2.43 7.84 -2.39
CA SER A 79 1.53 7.79 -3.54
C SER A 79 0.47 8.89 -3.48
N ARG A 80 -0.12 9.21 -4.64
CA ARG A 80 -1.20 10.19 -4.78
C ARG A 80 -2.39 9.92 -3.84
N SER A 81 -2.76 8.66 -3.64
CA SER A 81 -3.87 8.27 -2.75
C SER A 81 -3.51 8.36 -1.27
N ALA A 82 -2.22 8.17 -0.93
CA ALA A 82 -1.72 8.24 0.44
C ALA A 82 -1.33 9.67 0.86
N TRP A 83 -1.25 10.63 -0.09
CA TRP A 83 -0.83 12.00 0.17
C TRP A 83 -1.63 12.67 1.29
N LYS A 84 -2.95 12.79 1.10
CA LYS A 84 -3.84 13.47 2.05
C LYS A 84 -3.73 12.92 3.49
N PRO A 85 -3.85 11.61 3.74
CA PRO A 85 -3.69 11.07 5.10
C PRO A 85 -2.24 11.08 5.61
N CYS A 86 -1.24 11.19 4.73
CA CYS A 86 0.16 11.33 5.14
C CYS A 86 0.40 12.76 5.63
N VAL A 87 0.11 13.77 4.80
CA VAL A 87 0.27 15.19 5.12
C VAL A 87 -0.56 15.61 6.33
N SER A 88 -1.77 15.08 6.51
CA SER A 88 -2.58 15.41 7.69
C SER A 88 -1.99 14.93 9.01
N ARG A 89 -1.08 13.95 8.97
CA ARG A 89 -0.40 13.38 10.15
C ARG A 89 1.06 13.83 10.26
N MET A 90 1.56 14.58 9.28
CA MET A 90 2.92 15.07 9.29
C MET A 90 3.13 16.04 10.46
N SER A 91 4.33 16.03 11.01
CA SER A 91 4.74 16.98 12.04
C SER A 91 5.14 18.30 11.40
N ARG A 92 5.04 19.39 12.17
CA ARG A 92 5.54 20.70 11.71
C ARG A 92 7.04 20.60 11.41
N GLY A 93 7.44 21.09 10.24
CA GLY A 93 8.84 21.07 9.80
C GLY A 93 9.32 19.72 9.27
N GLU A 94 8.42 18.78 9.01
CA GLU A 94 8.77 17.52 8.36
C GLU A 94 9.26 17.75 6.93
N ILE A 95 10.26 16.97 6.51
CA ILE A 95 10.94 17.15 5.22
C ILE A 95 10.39 16.15 4.20
N VAL A 96 9.79 16.67 3.15
CA VAL A 96 9.36 15.92 1.98
C VAL A 96 10.39 16.12 0.87
N THR A 97 11.04 15.03 0.46
CA THR A 97 12.01 15.03 -0.62
C THR A 97 11.31 14.82 -1.95
N ILE A 98 11.55 15.71 -2.90
CA ILE A 98 11.01 15.65 -4.26
C ILE A 98 12.06 15.00 -5.14
N VAL A 99 11.64 14.01 -5.94
CA VAL A 99 12.51 13.32 -6.90
C VAL A 99 11.80 13.32 -8.26
N VAL A 100 12.58 13.52 -9.32
CA VAL A 100 12.12 13.35 -10.71
C VAL A 100 12.40 11.90 -11.08
N VAL A 101 11.35 11.16 -11.40
CA VAL A 101 11.38 9.75 -11.76
C VAL A 101 11.28 9.66 -13.28
N ASN A 102 12.36 9.22 -13.91
CA ASN A 102 12.37 8.89 -15.32
C ASN A 102 11.70 7.51 -15.48
N MET A 103 10.64 7.43 -16.27
CA MET A 103 9.91 6.17 -16.54
C MET A 103 10.84 5.07 -17.10
N ASP A 104 11.89 5.47 -17.82
CA ASP A 104 12.89 4.54 -18.39
C ASP A 104 13.73 3.84 -17.30
N GLU A 105 13.93 4.46 -16.14
CA GLU A 105 14.74 3.90 -15.05
C GLU A 105 13.94 3.00 -14.11
N GLN A 106 12.61 3.15 -14.02
CA GLN A 106 11.77 2.24 -13.23
C GLN A 106 11.74 0.82 -13.83
N ALA A 107 11.92 0.69 -15.15
CA ALA A 107 12.11 -0.61 -15.80
C ALA A 107 13.47 -1.26 -15.45
N ALA A 108 14.46 -0.48 -15.03
CA ALA A 108 15.79 -0.96 -14.67
C ALA A 108 15.93 -1.32 -13.18
N GLN A 109 14.98 -0.91 -12.32
CA GLN A 109 14.93 -1.29 -10.90
C GLN A 109 13.97 -2.47 -10.61
N SER A 110 13.60 -3.25 -11.62
CA SER A 110 13.15 -4.62 -11.39
C SER A 110 14.36 -5.48 -10.95
N PRO A 111 14.24 -6.34 -9.92
CA PRO A 111 15.36 -7.01 -9.32
C PRO A 111 16.14 -7.81 -10.36
N SER A 112 17.40 -7.44 -10.54
CA SER A 112 18.47 -8.36 -10.91
C SER A 112 18.27 -9.70 -10.21
N GLN A 113 18.25 -10.78 -11.00
CA GLN A 113 18.11 -12.21 -10.65
C GLN A 113 16.68 -12.79 -10.64
N ILE A 114 16.04 -12.84 -11.80
CA ILE A 114 15.31 -14.07 -12.16
C ILE A 114 16.37 -14.98 -12.79
N GLU A 115 17.06 -15.76 -11.94
CA GLU A 115 17.79 -16.93 -12.42
C GLU A 115 16.77 -17.77 -13.23
N PRO A 116 17.09 -18.23 -14.46
CA PRO A 116 16.20 -19.11 -15.18
C PRO A 116 15.84 -20.28 -14.26
N PRO A 117 14.58 -20.76 -14.27
CA PRO A 117 14.20 -21.89 -13.43
C PRO A 117 15.21 -23.01 -13.64
N PRO A 118 15.72 -23.64 -12.56
CA PRO A 118 16.76 -24.65 -12.66
C PRO A 118 16.32 -25.70 -13.68
N ARG A 119 17.19 -25.92 -14.69
CA ARG A 119 16.97 -26.96 -15.69
C ARG A 119 17.07 -28.30 -14.96
N TYR A 120 15.91 -28.89 -14.66
CA TYR A 120 15.87 -30.24 -14.12
C TYR A 120 16.66 -31.15 -15.06
N LEU A 121 17.57 -31.93 -14.48
CA LEU A 121 18.26 -33.01 -15.18
C LEU A 121 17.18 -33.81 -15.93
N GLU A 122 17.22 -33.77 -17.26
CA GLU A 122 16.46 -34.70 -18.09
C GLU A 122 16.92 -36.09 -17.66
N THR A 123 16.09 -36.79 -16.87
CA THR A 123 16.35 -38.17 -16.52
C THR A 123 16.49 -38.93 -17.84
N PRO A 124 17.61 -39.62 -18.09
CA PRO A 124 17.74 -40.41 -19.31
C PRO A 124 16.54 -41.34 -19.37
N ASP A 125 15.77 -41.23 -20.46
CA ASP A 125 14.71 -42.16 -20.79
C ASP A 125 15.30 -43.56 -20.65
N SER A 126 14.88 -44.26 -19.60
CA SER A 126 15.22 -45.66 -19.40
C SER A 126 14.55 -46.42 -20.53
N LEU A 127 15.29 -46.58 -21.63
CA LEU A 127 14.97 -47.49 -22.69
C LEU A 127 14.76 -48.87 -22.09
N MET A 128 13.59 -49.42 -22.43
CA MET A 128 13.11 -50.78 -22.17
C MET A 128 12.49 -50.95 -20.77
N THR A 129 11.21 -51.32 -20.64
CA THR A 129 10.63 -52.51 -21.25
C THR A 129 9.10 -52.46 -21.19
N ARG A 130 8.49 -52.70 -22.36
CA ARG A 130 7.23 -53.41 -22.65
C ARG A 130 6.07 -53.44 -21.62
N GLN A 131 4.88 -53.36 -22.23
CA GLN A 131 3.58 -53.92 -21.83
C GLN A 131 2.60 -53.00 -21.10
N ALA A 132 1.73 -52.39 -21.92
CA ALA A 132 0.28 -52.42 -21.81
C ALA A 132 -0.35 -52.23 -20.42
N ARG A 133 -1.16 -51.17 -20.28
CA ARG A 133 -2.62 -51.32 -20.16
C ARG A 133 -3.35 -49.96 -20.10
N LYS A 134 -4.34 -49.87 -20.98
CA LYS A 134 -5.68 -49.28 -20.78
C LYS A 134 -5.75 -47.78 -20.50
N SER A 135 -6.01 -47.06 -21.59
CA SER A 135 -6.86 -45.88 -21.62
C SER A 135 -8.14 -46.12 -20.80
N TRP A 136 -8.32 -45.35 -19.73
CA TRP A 136 -9.62 -45.16 -19.11
C TRP A 136 -9.95 -43.68 -19.14
N SER A 137 -10.83 -43.33 -20.07
CA SER A 137 -11.49 -42.04 -20.20
C SER A 137 -12.17 -41.65 -18.89
N ALA A 138 -11.80 -40.50 -18.34
CA ALA A 138 -12.53 -39.89 -17.22
C ALA A 138 -13.92 -39.41 -17.72
N PRO A 139 -15.01 -39.71 -16.99
CA PRO A 139 -16.36 -39.36 -17.40
C PRO A 139 -16.69 -37.89 -17.14
N GLN A 140 -17.40 -37.29 -18.09
CA GLN A 140 -18.12 -36.03 -17.93
C GLN A 140 -19.23 -36.22 -16.88
N SER A 141 -19.18 -35.47 -15.77
CA SER A 141 -20.31 -35.29 -14.89
C SER A 141 -21.02 -33.97 -15.21
N THR A 142 -22.04 -34.09 -16.04
CA THR A 142 -23.17 -33.15 -16.07
C THR A 142 -23.92 -33.24 -14.75
N ILE A 143 -23.91 -32.21 -13.91
CA ILE A 143 -24.91 -32.07 -12.84
C ILE A 143 -25.57 -30.69 -12.94
N ARG A 144 -26.82 -30.75 -13.40
CA ARG A 144 -27.88 -29.76 -13.21
C ARG A 144 -28.22 -29.63 -11.72
N GLY A 145 -28.40 -28.41 -11.26
CA GLY A 145 -29.08 -28.08 -9.98
C GLY A 145 -29.14 -26.56 -9.84
N ARG A 146 -30.10 -25.86 -10.45
CA ARG A 146 -31.48 -25.61 -9.96
C ARG A 146 -31.55 -25.09 -8.51
N SER A 147 -31.76 -23.77 -8.42
CA SER A 147 -32.65 -23.05 -7.50
C SER A 147 -32.46 -23.16 -5.98
N ARG A 148 -32.22 -21.99 -5.34
CA ARG A 148 -32.97 -21.45 -4.18
C ARG A 148 -32.32 -20.14 -3.72
N SER A 149 -32.84 -18.98 -4.14
CA SER A 149 -33.64 -18.07 -3.29
C SER A 149 -33.65 -18.36 -1.78
N ARG A 150 -33.22 -17.34 -1.01
CA ARG A 150 -33.69 -16.90 0.33
C ARG A 150 -32.78 -15.72 0.73
N GLN A 151 -33.16 -14.47 0.53
CA GLN A 151 -34.08 -13.64 1.32
C GLN A 151 -33.78 -13.56 2.83
N HIS A 152 -33.79 -12.30 3.28
CA HIS A 152 -34.06 -11.74 4.61
C HIS A 152 -32.90 -11.46 5.57
N SER A 153 -32.56 -10.16 5.59
CA SER A 153 -32.10 -9.36 6.72
C SER A 153 -32.99 -9.52 7.96
N PRO A 154 -32.42 -9.48 9.18
CA PRO A 154 -33.12 -9.02 10.36
C PRO A 154 -32.70 -7.59 10.68
N SER A 155 -33.67 -6.68 10.51
CA SER A 155 -33.74 -5.42 11.25
C SER A 155 -34.05 -5.74 12.71
N GLY A 156 -33.31 -5.14 13.63
CA GLY A 156 -33.56 -5.24 15.07
C GLY A 156 -33.16 -3.95 15.75
N SER A 157 -34.12 -3.02 15.84
CA SER A 157 -33.97 -1.77 16.56
C SER A 157 -34.42 -1.93 18.03
N ALA A 158 -33.80 -1.10 18.87
CA ALA A 158 -34.30 -0.54 20.13
C ALA A 158 -34.04 -1.27 21.46
N LYS A 159 -33.14 -0.63 22.24
CA LYS A 159 -33.32 -0.11 23.60
C LYS A 159 -33.78 -1.07 24.70
N SER A 160 -32.89 -1.29 25.67
CA SER A 160 -33.24 -1.37 27.09
C SER A 160 -31.98 -1.21 27.96
N LEU A 161 -32.17 -0.63 29.13
CA LEU A 161 -31.17 -0.12 30.08
C LEU A 161 -30.66 -1.23 31.03
N ASN A 162 -29.37 -1.17 31.38
CA ASN A 162 -28.61 -1.59 32.59
C ASN A 162 -29.31 -2.34 33.76
N PRO A 163 -28.55 -2.93 34.74
CA PRO A 163 -27.16 -3.43 34.77
C PRO A 163 -27.04 -4.83 35.45
N SER A 164 -25.81 -5.31 35.65
CA SER A 164 -25.34 -6.37 36.59
C SER A 164 -25.02 -7.76 36.03
N SER A 165 -23.76 -8.17 36.30
CA SER A 165 -23.16 -9.52 36.28
C SER A 165 -23.47 -10.43 35.07
N THR A 166 -22.54 -10.78 34.20
CA THR A 166 -21.50 -11.80 34.45
C THR A 166 -20.67 -11.95 33.17
N ARG A 167 -19.33 -12.03 33.28
CA ARG A 167 -18.45 -12.58 32.22
C ARG A 167 -18.68 -14.10 32.17
N PRO A 168 -18.81 -14.73 30.99
CA PRO A 168 -17.66 -15.31 30.27
C PRO A 168 -17.86 -15.26 28.74
N LYS A 169 -16.99 -15.60 27.78
CA LYS A 169 -15.83 -16.50 27.69
C LYS A 169 -15.09 -16.06 26.41
N ARG A 170 -13.82 -15.66 26.49
CA ARG A 170 -13.00 -15.40 25.30
C ARG A 170 -12.72 -16.76 24.64
N ARG A 171 -13.12 -16.96 23.37
CA ARG A 171 -12.64 -18.07 22.55
C ARG A 171 -11.18 -17.79 22.18
N SER A 172 -10.25 -18.50 22.81
CA SER A 172 -8.83 -18.53 22.41
C SER A 172 -8.64 -19.56 21.29
N TRP A 173 -8.09 -19.14 20.15
CA TRP A 173 -7.83 -20.00 18.99
C TRP A 173 -6.41 -20.60 18.95
N PHE A 174 -5.66 -20.55 20.06
CA PHE A 174 -4.33 -21.13 20.15
C PHE A 174 -4.16 -21.91 21.46
N GLN A 175 -4.24 -23.23 21.37
CA GLN A 175 -3.51 -24.13 22.25
C GLN A 175 -2.47 -24.82 21.37
N ARG A 176 -1.19 -24.50 21.60
CA ARG A 176 -0.05 -25.26 21.13
C ARG A 176 0.42 -26.11 22.30
N SER A 177 0.47 -27.42 22.09
CA SER A 177 1.30 -28.37 22.82
C SER A 177 2.60 -28.56 22.08
#